data_AF-A0AAE9D8Y4-F1
#
_entry.id   AF-A0AAE9D8Y4-F1
#
_cell.length_a   1.000
_cell.length_b   1.000
_cell.length_c   1.000
_cell.angle_alpha   90.00
_cell.angle_beta   90.00
_cell.angle_gamma   90.00
#
_symmetry.space_group_name_H-M   'P 1'
#
loop_
_entity.id
_entity.type
_entity.pdbx_description
1 polymer ?
#
loop_
_entity_poly.entity_id
_entity_poly.type
_entity_poly.pdbx_seq_one_letter_code
_entity_poly.pdbx_strand_id
1 'polypeptide(L)'
;MKKIVLNRQEDAHVFTDTILFSIFSERGIGPKLYGFFNGGRLEEYLPSRTLDAVLVLKPEISRKIGESFPKYHSMNVPLSKNRRCFQVMRDVLQQYQNLGGGDFNLFPTHVTWTDHPDSISLENLQKEINLMESWTNEIFEDTVVFCHNDLAVVCQYFGAEFQ
;
A
#
# COMPACT_ATOMS: atom_id res chain seq x y z
N MET A 1 -0.68 24.17 -12.79
CA MET A 1 -1.39 24.21 -11.49
C MET A 1 -0.58 23.36 -10.51
N LYS A 2 -0.56 23.64 -9.20
CA LYS A 2 0.17 22.82 -8.19
C LYS A 2 -0.85 22.11 -7.30
N LYS A 3 -0.59 20.87 -6.88
CA LYS A 3 -1.48 20.10 -6.00
C LYS A 3 -0.91 20.08 -4.57
N ILE A 4 -1.73 20.45 -3.59
CA ILE A 4 -1.41 20.31 -2.17
C ILE A 4 -2.01 18.99 -1.69
N VAL A 5 -1.19 18.11 -1.11
CA VAL A 5 -1.64 16.87 -0.47
C VAL A 5 -1.43 17.00 1.03
N LEU A 6 -2.51 16.83 1.78
CA LEU A 6 -2.51 16.82 3.25
C LEU A 6 -2.48 15.36 3.72
N ASN A 7 -1.45 15.01 4.49
CA ASN A 7 -1.34 13.71 5.15
C ASN A 7 -0.68 13.92 6.52
N ARG A 8 -1.44 13.71 7.60
CA ARG A 8 -0.91 13.79 8.97
C ARG A 8 -0.45 12.40 9.38
N GLN A 9 0.87 12.19 9.39
CA GLN A 9 1.52 10.92 9.74
C GLN A 9 2.45 11.14 10.94
N GLU A 10 2.78 10.07 11.67
CA GLU A 10 3.79 10.09 12.73
C GLU A 10 5.21 10.35 12.17
N ASP A 11 6.10 10.96 12.96
CA ASP A 11 7.40 11.49 12.51
C ASP A 11 8.29 10.48 11.76
N ALA A 12 8.28 9.21 12.17
CA ALA A 12 9.06 8.15 11.51
C ALA A 12 8.54 7.80 10.10
N HIS A 13 7.23 7.92 9.88
CA HIS A 13 6.60 7.74 8.58
C HIS A 13 6.91 8.91 7.65
N VAL A 14 6.96 10.13 8.19
CA VAL A 14 7.31 11.34 7.44
C VAL A 14 8.71 11.25 6.82
N PHE A 15 9.69 10.70 7.54
CA PHE A 15 11.06 10.55 7.01
C PHE A 15 11.14 9.56 5.84
N THR A 16 10.51 8.38 5.99
CA THR A 16 10.51 7.34 4.95
C THR A 16 9.80 7.84 3.69
N ASP A 17 8.64 8.46 3.86
CA ASP A 17 7.86 9.06 2.78
C ASP A 17 8.66 10.18 2.08
N THR A 18 9.36 11.00 2.84
CA THR A 18 10.20 12.08 2.31
C THR A 18 11.25 11.56 1.33
N ILE A 19 11.96 10.50 1.73
CA ILE A 19 12.95 9.84 0.89
C ILE A 19 12.28 9.25 -0.36
N LEU A 20 11.18 8.51 -0.19
CA LEU A 20 10.49 7.85 -1.29
C LEU A 20 9.97 8.83 -2.34
N PHE A 21 9.26 9.89 -1.93
CA PHE A 21 8.75 10.89 -2.86
C PHE A 21 9.86 11.68 -3.55
N SER A 22 10.99 11.91 -2.88
CA SER A 22 12.16 12.54 -3.51
C SER A 22 12.73 11.64 -4.60
N ILE A 23 12.92 10.35 -4.33
CA ILE A 23 13.41 9.37 -5.32
C ILE A 23 12.44 9.25 -6.50
N PHE A 24 11.13 9.20 -6.25
CA PHE A 24 10.12 9.11 -7.30
C PHE A 24 10.13 10.35 -8.21
N SER A 25 10.27 11.53 -7.62
CA SER A 25 10.39 12.79 -8.35
C SER A 25 11.67 12.82 -9.18
N GLU A 26 12.81 12.43 -8.62
CA GLU A 26 14.10 12.43 -9.32
C GLU A 26 14.17 11.41 -10.47
N ARG A 27 13.50 10.26 -10.31
CA ARG A 27 13.45 9.20 -11.33
C ARG A 27 12.33 9.37 -12.35
N GLY A 28 11.48 10.39 -12.20
CA GLY A 28 10.33 10.62 -13.10
C GLY A 28 9.27 9.51 -13.04
N ILE A 29 9.15 8.82 -11.91
CA ILE A 29 8.20 7.71 -11.69
C ILE A 29 6.89 8.22 -11.07
N GLY A 30 6.90 9.44 -10.52
CA GLY A 30 5.73 10.11 -9.98
C GLY A 30 5.73 11.61 -10.29
N PRO A 31 4.77 12.36 -9.75
CA PRO A 31 4.72 13.82 -9.90
C PRO A 31 5.99 14.47 -9.35
N LYS A 32 6.42 15.58 -9.97
CA LYS A 32 7.53 16.36 -9.43
C LYS A 32 7.22 16.86 -8.03
N LEU A 33 8.12 16.60 -7.09
CA LEU A 33 8.03 17.06 -5.72
C LEU A 33 8.62 18.47 -5.60
N TYR A 34 7.88 19.40 -4.98
CA TYR A 34 8.33 20.77 -4.77
C TYR A 34 8.72 21.07 -3.32
N GLY A 35 8.24 20.29 -2.35
CA GLY A 35 8.63 20.43 -0.95
C GLY A 35 7.69 19.75 0.03
N PHE A 36 8.15 19.66 1.28
CA PHE A 36 7.39 19.14 2.42
C PHE A 36 7.06 20.26 3.39
N PHE A 37 5.96 20.09 4.12
CA PHE A 37 5.59 20.94 5.24
C PHE A 37 4.92 20.08 6.32
N ASN A 38 4.70 20.65 7.51
CA ASN A 38 4.07 19.91 8.60
C ASN A 38 2.67 19.43 8.19
N GLY A 39 2.47 18.11 8.14
CA GLY A 39 1.20 17.48 7.76
C GLY A 39 0.94 17.40 6.25
N GLY A 40 1.94 17.58 5.38
CA GLY A 40 1.72 17.40 3.95
C GLY A 40 2.92 17.66 3.02
N ARG A 41 2.63 17.61 1.72
CA ARG A 41 3.61 17.88 0.65
C ARG A 41 2.99 18.65 -0.51
N LEU A 42 3.85 19.33 -1.26
CA LEU A 42 3.51 20.05 -2.48
C LEU A 42 4.09 19.30 -3.67
N GLU A 43 3.23 18.87 -4.59
CA GLU A 43 3.61 18.09 -5.77
C GLU A 43 3.00 18.68 -7.05
N GLU A 44 3.56 18.27 -8.19
CA GLU A 44 3.05 18.57 -9.51
C GLU A 44 1.62 18.08 -9.67
N TYR A 45 0.78 18.92 -10.26
CA TYR A 45 -0.53 18.48 -10.70
C TYR A 45 -0.40 17.79 -12.05
N LEU A 46 -0.76 16.50 -12.10
CA LEU A 46 -0.86 15.73 -13.33
C LEU A 46 -2.30 15.78 -13.85
N PRO A 47 -2.58 16.43 -15.01
CA PRO A 47 -3.89 16.38 -15.65
C PRO A 47 -4.22 14.93 -16.02
N SER A 48 -5.10 14.31 -15.23
CA SER A 48 -5.37 12.88 -15.31
C SER A 48 -6.76 12.55 -14.76
N ARG A 49 -7.23 11.34 -15.07
CA ARG A 49 -8.39 10.73 -14.43
C ARG A 49 -8.00 9.41 -13.76
N THR A 50 -8.65 9.10 -12.65
CA THR A 50 -8.50 7.80 -12.00
C THR A 50 -9.19 6.71 -12.81
N LEU A 51 -8.69 5.48 -12.70
CA LEU A 51 -9.40 4.32 -13.20
C LEU A 51 -10.55 3.94 -12.26
N ASP A 52 -11.62 3.41 -12.86
CA ASP A 52 -12.70 2.77 -12.11
C ASP A 52 -12.51 1.24 -12.10
N ALA A 53 -13.30 0.57 -11.25
CA ALA A 53 -13.26 -0.88 -11.06
C ALA A 53 -13.56 -1.68 -12.34
N VAL A 54 -14.30 -1.12 -13.29
CA VAL A 54 -14.64 -1.79 -14.55
C VAL A 54 -13.48 -1.65 -15.55
N LEU A 55 -12.88 -0.46 -15.62
CA LEU A 55 -11.78 -0.18 -16.55
C LEU A 55 -10.52 -0.96 -16.23
N VAL A 56 -10.16 -1.13 -14.95
CA VAL A 56 -8.96 -1.91 -14.57
C VAL A 56 -9.03 -3.38 -15.00
N LEU A 57 -10.25 -3.93 -15.20
CA LEU A 57 -10.47 -5.30 -15.64
C LEU A 57 -10.34 -5.48 -17.15
N LYS A 58 -10.27 -4.38 -17.92
CA LYS A 58 -10.09 -4.46 -19.37
C LYS A 58 -8.67 -4.95 -19.67
N PRO A 59 -8.49 -6.03 -20.46
CA PRO A 59 -7.17 -6.65 -20.67
C PRO A 59 -6.08 -5.70 -21.14
N GLU A 60 -6.41 -4.72 -21.99
CA GLU A 60 -5.48 -3.71 -22.49
C GLU A 60 -5.03 -2.73 -21.39
N ILE A 61 -5.90 -2.45 -20.42
CA ILE A 61 -5.59 -1.59 -19.28
C ILE A 61 -4.79 -2.37 -18.24
N SER A 62 -5.22 -3.59 -17.90
CA SER A 62 -4.51 -4.48 -16.98
C SER A 62 -3.08 -4.74 -17.45
N ARG A 63 -2.87 -4.91 -18.76
CA ARG A 63 -1.54 -5.06 -19.35
C ARG A 63 -0.66 -3.84 -19.11
N LYS A 64 -1.16 -2.63 -19.37
CA LYS A 64 -0.42 -1.38 -19.12
C LYS A 64 -0.10 -1.19 -17.64
N ILE A 65 -1.01 -1.56 -16.75
CA ILE A 65 -0.76 -1.56 -15.30
C ILE A 65 0.38 -2.53 -14.97
N GLY A 66 0.32 -3.78 -15.48
CA GLY A 66 1.36 -4.78 -15.27
C GLY A 66 2.72 -4.37 -15.83
N GLU A 67 2.76 -3.70 -16.99
CA GLU A 67 3.98 -3.14 -17.59
C GLU A 67 4.63 -2.03 -16.72
N SER A 68 3.87 -1.41 -15.81
CA SER A 68 4.43 -0.44 -14.87
C SER A 68 5.19 -1.10 -13.70
N PHE A 69 4.81 -2.32 -13.29
CA PHE A 69 5.36 -2.98 -12.10
C PHE A 69 6.88 -3.20 -12.15
N PRO A 70 7.50 -3.66 -13.25
CA PRO A 70 8.94 -3.80 -13.32
C PRO A 70 9.71 -2.51 -13.02
N LYS A 71 9.14 -1.34 -13.35
CA LYS A 71 9.74 -0.03 -13.04
C LYS A 71 9.81 0.20 -11.54
N TYR A 72 8.76 -0.17 -10.81
CA TYR A 72 8.74 -0.06 -9.34
C TYR A 72 9.63 -1.14 -8.69
N HIS A 73 9.47 -2.39 -9.11
CA HIS A 73 10.14 -3.53 -8.50
C HIS A 73 11.66 -3.51 -8.66
N SER A 74 12.17 -2.88 -9.73
CA SER A 74 13.61 -2.71 -9.97
C SER A 74 14.23 -1.50 -9.24
N MET A 75 13.43 -0.70 -8.53
CA MET A 75 13.97 0.47 -7.84
C MET A 75 14.87 0.08 -6.68
N ASN A 76 16.14 0.49 -6.75
CA ASN A 76 17.02 0.48 -5.60
C ASN A 76 16.71 1.70 -4.72
N VAL A 77 15.99 1.50 -3.63
CA VAL A 77 15.69 2.54 -2.62
C VAL A 77 16.51 2.28 -1.35
N PRO A 78 17.01 3.33 -0.66
CA PRO A 78 17.81 3.19 0.56
C PRO A 78 16.93 2.92 1.78
N LEU A 79 16.08 1.89 1.70
CA LEU A 79 15.19 1.44 2.77
C LEU A 79 15.54 0.02 3.21
N SER A 80 15.08 -0.36 4.40
CA SER A 80 15.20 -1.74 4.86
C SER A 80 14.53 -2.69 3.86
N LYS A 81 15.21 -3.80 3.54
CA LYS A 81 14.68 -4.87 2.71
C LYS A 81 13.82 -5.87 3.50
N ASN A 82 13.64 -5.63 4.80
CA ASN A 82 12.80 -6.48 5.64
C ASN A 82 11.33 -6.30 5.28
N ARG A 83 10.55 -7.39 5.40
CA ARG A 83 9.12 -7.42 5.15
C ARG A 83 8.36 -6.72 6.28
N ARG A 84 8.20 -5.40 6.16
CA ARG A 84 7.57 -4.57 7.22
C ARG A 84 6.08 -4.86 7.39
N CYS A 85 5.39 -5.45 6.42
CA CYS A 85 3.94 -5.67 6.47
C CYS A 85 3.50 -6.51 7.69
N PHE A 86 4.21 -7.59 8.02
CA PHE A 86 3.85 -8.42 9.18
C PHE A 86 4.10 -7.70 10.51
N GLN A 87 5.14 -6.88 10.60
CA GLN A 87 5.33 -6.01 11.77
C GLN A 87 4.18 -5.00 11.90
N VAL A 88 3.77 -4.36 10.80
CA VAL A 88 2.62 -3.42 10.82
C VAL A 88 1.34 -4.14 11.25
N MET A 89 1.08 -5.37 10.76
CA MET A 89 -0.08 -6.14 11.20
C MET A 89 -0.07 -6.40 12.72
N ARG A 90 1.10 -6.73 13.29
CA ARG A 90 1.27 -6.91 14.75
C ARG A 90 1.08 -5.61 15.50
N ASP A 91 1.65 -4.51 15.01
CA ASP A 91 1.51 -3.19 15.65
C ASP A 91 0.04 -2.73 15.66
N VAL A 92 -0.69 -2.96 14.56
CA VAL A 92 -2.13 -2.65 14.46
C VAL A 92 -2.94 -3.54 15.40
N LEU A 93 -2.64 -4.84 15.47
CA LEU A 93 -3.30 -5.76 16.39
C LEU A 93 -3.08 -5.35 17.86
N GLN A 94 -1.85 -4.97 18.21
CA GLN A 94 -1.50 -4.46 19.53
C GLN A 94 -2.22 -3.15 19.86
N GLN A 95 -2.34 -2.23 18.89
CA GLN A 95 -3.11 -1.00 19.06
C GLN A 95 -4.58 -1.28 19.30
N TYR A 96 -5.18 -2.20 18.54
CA TYR A 96 -6.55 -2.64 18.74
C TYR A 96 -6.75 -3.18 20.17
N GLN A 97 -5.85 -4.02 20.66
CA GLN A 97 -5.88 -4.52 22.05
C GLN A 97 -5.78 -3.38 23.08
N ASN A 98 -4.87 -2.42 22.86
CA ASN A 98 -4.67 -1.29 23.76
C ASN A 98 -5.91 -0.38 23.87
N LEU A 99 -6.74 -0.35 22.82
CA LEU A 99 -8.01 0.37 22.79
C LEU A 99 -9.17 -0.42 23.43
N GLY A 100 -8.89 -1.57 24.05
CA GLY A 100 -9.88 -2.45 24.66
C GLY A 100 -10.47 -3.48 23.69
N GLY A 101 -9.87 -3.64 22.52
CA GLY A 101 -10.24 -4.66 21.55
C GLY A 101 -9.98 -6.08 22.07
N GLY A 102 -10.92 -6.97 21.80
CA GLY A 102 -10.87 -8.39 22.18
C GLY A 102 -11.29 -9.28 21.02
N ASP A 103 -11.77 -10.46 21.36
CA ASP A 103 -12.33 -11.39 20.39
C ASP A 103 -13.50 -10.74 19.63
N PHE A 104 -13.52 -10.96 18.32
CA PHE A 104 -14.47 -10.31 17.42
C PHE A 104 -15.49 -11.32 16.91
N ASN A 105 -16.77 -11.07 17.18
CA ASN A 105 -17.86 -11.88 16.64
C ASN A 105 -18.08 -11.53 15.16
N LEU A 106 -18.06 -12.55 14.31
CA LEU A 106 -18.37 -12.39 12.89
C LEU A 106 -19.89 -12.32 12.70
N PHE A 107 -20.34 -11.36 11.91
CA PHE A 107 -21.75 -11.21 11.54
C PHE A 107 -21.92 -11.54 10.05
N PRO A 108 -23.06 -12.10 9.61
CA PRO A 108 -23.29 -12.50 8.22
C PRO A 108 -23.13 -11.37 7.18
N THR A 109 -23.21 -10.10 7.61
CA THR A 109 -22.93 -8.94 6.75
C THR A 109 -21.44 -8.73 6.47
N HIS A 110 -20.55 -9.35 7.26
CA HIS A 110 -19.10 -9.24 7.13
C HIS A 110 -18.50 -10.35 6.25
N VAL A 111 -19.25 -11.42 5.99
CA VAL A 111 -18.76 -12.62 5.30
C VAL A 111 -19.90 -13.25 4.49
N THR A 112 -19.71 -13.36 3.18
CA THR A 112 -20.72 -13.92 2.25
C THR A 112 -20.58 -15.42 2.03
N TRP A 113 -19.57 -16.05 2.65
CA TRP A 113 -19.24 -17.47 2.47
C TRP A 113 -19.84 -18.28 3.61
N THR A 114 -20.28 -19.51 3.34
CA THR A 114 -21.07 -20.32 4.27
C THR A 114 -20.27 -21.08 5.33
N ASP A 115 -18.93 -21.00 5.29
CA ASP A 115 -18.06 -21.65 6.29
C ASP A 115 -17.06 -20.63 6.85
N HIS A 116 -17.39 -20.10 8.02
CA HIS A 116 -16.53 -19.22 8.81
C HIS A 116 -16.82 -19.47 10.29
N PRO A 117 -15.86 -19.23 11.20
CA PRO A 117 -16.14 -19.31 12.63
C PRO A 117 -17.12 -18.21 13.05
N ASP A 118 -17.86 -18.42 14.14
CA ASP A 118 -18.75 -17.39 14.69
C ASP A 118 -17.97 -16.21 15.32
N SER A 119 -16.72 -16.45 15.69
CA SER A 119 -15.83 -15.45 16.30
C SER A 119 -14.38 -15.68 15.91
N ILE A 120 -13.59 -14.62 15.87
CA ILE A 120 -12.15 -14.65 15.69
C ILE A 120 -11.49 -14.12 16.95
N SER A 121 -10.60 -14.91 17.55
CA SER A 121 -9.81 -14.44 18.69
C SER A 121 -8.55 -13.70 18.27
N LEU A 122 -8.03 -12.87 19.16
CA LEU A 122 -6.72 -12.21 18.98
C LEU A 122 -5.60 -13.23 18.78
N GLU A 123 -5.67 -14.38 19.47
CA GLU A 123 -4.72 -15.48 19.32
C GLU A 123 -4.81 -16.10 17.91
N ASN A 124 -6.02 -16.25 17.36
CA ASN A 124 -6.19 -16.72 16.00
C ASN A 124 -5.55 -15.76 15.00
N LEU A 125 -5.80 -14.44 15.12
CA LEU A 125 -5.17 -13.44 14.25
C LEU A 125 -3.63 -13.49 14.33
N GLN A 126 -3.07 -13.64 15.53
CA GLN A 126 -1.62 -13.73 15.69
C GLN A 126 -1.04 -15.00 15.04
N LYS A 127 -1.76 -16.13 15.13
CA LYS A 127 -1.39 -17.38 14.44
C LYS A 127 -1.43 -17.21 12.93
N GLU A 128 -2.48 -16.59 12.39
CA GLU A 128 -2.59 -16.32 10.95
C GLU A 128 -1.47 -15.40 10.44
N ILE A 129 -1.11 -14.34 11.18
CA ILE A 129 0.01 -13.47 10.83
C ILE A 129 1.32 -14.27 10.77
N ASN A 130 1.59 -15.11 11.77
CA ASN A 130 2.80 -15.92 11.82
C ASN A 130 2.85 -16.98 10.70
N LEU A 131 1.72 -17.60 10.39
CA LEU A 131 1.59 -18.57 9.32
C LEU A 131 1.86 -17.92 7.96
N MET A 132 1.22 -16.78 7.68
CA MET A 132 1.43 -16.03 6.45
C MET A 132 2.88 -15.55 6.31
N GLU A 133 3.51 -15.09 7.39
CA GLU A 133 4.92 -14.69 7.37
C GLU A 133 5.84 -15.88 7.07
N SER A 134 5.58 -17.04 7.69
CA SER A 134 6.34 -18.27 7.43
C SER A 134 6.27 -18.68 5.97
N TRP A 135 5.07 -18.79 5.40
CA TRP A 135 4.90 -19.15 4.00
C TRP A 135 5.49 -18.11 3.05
N THR A 136 5.35 -16.82 3.38
CA THR A 136 5.90 -15.75 2.54
C THR A 136 7.41 -15.79 2.50
N ASN A 137 8.06 -16.03 3.65
CA ASN A 137 9.51 -16.19 3.71
C ASN A 137 9.96 -17.45 2.97
N GLU A 138 9.24 -18.57 3.11
CA GLU A 138 9.59 -19.82 2.43
C GLU A 138 9.46 -19.72 0.90
N ILE A 139 8.36 -19.14 0.41
CA ILE A 139 8.02 -19.13 -1.03
C ILE A 139 8.73 -17.98 -1.76
N PHE A 140 8.90 -16.83 -1.11
CA PHE A 140 9.29 -15.57 -1.77
C PHE A 140 10.60 -14.98 -1.21
N GLU A 141 11.50 -15.78 -0.64
CA GLU A 141 12.78 -15.27 -0.12
C GLU A 141 13.58 -14.52 -1.18
N ASP A 142 13.72 -15.12 -2.35
CA ASP A 142 14.57 -14.59 -3.42
C ASP A 142 13.85 -13.59 -4.36
N THR A 143 12.60 -13.23 -4.07
CA THR A 143 11.76 -12.37 -4.94
C THR A 143 11.24 -11.12 -4.24
N VAL A 144 11.85 -10.75 -3.10
CA VAL A 144 11.53 -9.50 -2.40
C VAL A 144 11.94 -8.31 -3.25
N VAL A 145 10.98 -7.44 -3.54
CA VAL A 145 11.16 -6.23 -4.34
C VAL A 145 10.51 -5.03 -3.66
N PHE A 146 10.88 -3.83 -4.12
CA PHE A 146 10.19 -2.62 -3.72
C PHE A 146 8.78 -2.58 -4.32
N CYS A 147 7.75 -2.37 -3.48
CA CYS A 147 6.35 -2.42 -3.88
C CYS A 147 5.60 -1.14 -3.48
N HIS A 148 4.56 -0.79 -4.25
CA HIS A 148 3.64 0.30 -3.90
C HIS A 148 2.73 -0.05 -2.70
N ASN A 149 2.42 -1.34 -2.52
CA ASN A 149 1.57 -1.90 -1.45
C ASN A 149 0.09 -1.45 -1.42
N ASP A 150 -0.28 -0.39 -2.15
CA ASP A 150 -1.68 0.07 -2.27
C ASP A 150 -2.08 0.37 -3.72
N LEU A 151 -2.19 -0.66 -4.56
CA LEU A 151 -2.49 -0.53 -5.99
C LEU A 151 -3.99 -0.50 -6.29
N ALA A 152 -4.79 0.11 -5.41
CA ALA A 152 -6.21 0.31 -5.62
C ALA A 152 -6.49 1.15 -6.89
N VAL A 153 -7.72 1.05 -7.43
CA VAL A 153 -8.13 1.71 -8.68
C VAL A 153 -7.91 3.24 -8.65
N VAL A 154 -8.07 3.85 -7.47
CA VAL A 154 -7.86 5.28 -7.22
C VAL A 154 -6.39 5.71 -7.28
N CYS A 155 -5.46 4.77 -7.18
CA CYS A 155 -4.03 5.03 -7.25
C CYS A 155 -3.49 4.97 -8.69
N GLN A 156 -4.35 4.63 -9.67
CA GLN A 156 -3.96 4.44 -11.06
C GLN A 156 -4.54 5.57 -11.93
N TYR A 157 -3.65 6.29 -12.64
CA TYR A 157 -3.99 7.50 -13.37
C TYR A 157 -3.79 7.34 -14.89
N PHE A 158 -4.77 7.79 -15.67
CA PHE A 158 -4.64 8.01 -17.11
C PHE A 158 -4.25 9.47 -17.36
N GLY A 159 -3.04 9.71 -17.85
CA GLY A 159 -2.64 11.02 -18.38
C GLY A 159 -3.33 11.34 -19.71
N ALA A 160 -3.33 12.62 -20.09
CA ALA A 160 -3.93 13.11 -21.35
C ALA A 160 -3.34 12.45 -22.62
N GLU A 161 -2.15 11.87 -22.55
CA GLU A 161 -1.47 11.19 -23.67
C GLU A 161 -2.04 9.79 -24.00
N PHE A 162 -3.06 9.34 -23.26
CA PHE A 162 -3.69 8.02 -23.43
C PHE A 162 -5.16 8.10 -23.90
N GLN A 163 -5.57 9.25 -24.47
CA GLN A 163 -6.83 9.39 -25.21
C GLN A 163 -6.65 9.10 -26.70
#